data_AF-X0ZGM7-F1
#
_entry.id   AF-X0ZGM7-F1
#
_cell.length_a   1.000
_cell.length_b   1.000
_cell.length_c   1.000
_cell.angle_alpha   90.00
_cell.angle_beta   90.00
_cell.angle_gamma   90.00
#
_symmetry.space_group_name_H-M   'P 1'
#
loop_
_entity.id
_entity.type
_entity.pdbx_description
1 polymer ?
#
loop_
_entity_poly.entity_id
_entity_poly.type
_entity_poly.pdbx_seq_one_letter_code
_entity_poly.pdbx_strand_id
1 'polypeptide(L)' 'MKKFPKNFYWGTGLSAYQVEGGIKNDWSEAGKKYDAGKACDHYNRFEQDFDLAKNMNNNAHRFS' A
#
# COMPACT_ATOMS: atom_id res chain seq x y z
N MET A 1 -29.26 -8.34 3.58
CA MET A 1 -27.98 -7.62 3.78
C MET A 1 -27.25 -8.28 4.96
N LYS A 2 -25.99 -8.70 4.82
CA LYS A 2 -25.23 -9.31 5.93
C LYS A 2 -24.72 -8.22 6.87
N LYS A 3 -24.83 -8.42 8.19
CA LYS A 3 -24.29 -7.51 9.21
C LYS A 3 -22.96 -8.06 9.73
N PHE A 4 -21.94 -7.21 9.79
CA PHE A 4 -20.64 -7.54 10.39
C PHE A 4 -20.61 -7.12 11.87
N PRO A 5 -19.69 -7.65 12.68
CA PRO A 5 -19.47 -7.18 14.05
C PRO A 5 -19.23 -5.67 14.12
N LYS A 6 -19.61 -5.05 15.24
CA LYS A 6 -19.57 -3.57 15.45
C LYS A 6 -18.21 -2.94 15.10
N ASN A 7 -17.11 -3.64 15.38
CA ASN A 7 -15.75 -3.15 15.20
C ASN A 7 -14.98 -3.96 14.15
N PHE A 8 -15.67 -4.45 13.13
CA PHE A 8 -15.00 -5.17 12.04
C PHE A 8 -14.07 -4.23 11.27
N TYR A 9 -12.84 -4.69 11.02
CA TYR A 9 -11.86 -3.92 10.28
C TYR A 9 -12.07 -4.07 8.77
N TRP A 10 -12.25 -2.94 8.11
CA TRP A 10 -12.30 -2.78 6.67
C TRP A 10 -11.17 -1.85 6.27
N GLY A 11 -10.23 -2.40 5.51
CA GLY A 11 -9.00 -1.71 5.21
C GLY A 11 -8.38 -2.17 3.90
N THR A 12 -7.31 -1.49 3.53
CA THR A 12 -6.46 -1.84 2.38
C THR A 12 -5.12 -2.40 2.85
N GLY A 13 -4.51 -3.22 1.98
CA GLY A 13 -3.21 -3.84 2.21
C GLY A 13 -2.25 -3.50 1.08
N LEU A 14 -1.06 -3.01 1.42
CA LEU A 14 0.00 -2.62 0.51
C LEU A 14 1.30 -3.40 0.78
N SER A 15 2.27 -3.26 -0.13
CA SER A 15 3.64 -3.77 -0.01
C SER A 15 4.61 -2.73 -0.57
N ALA A 16 5.67 -2.41 0.16
CA ALA A 16 6.63 -1.35 -0.09
C ALA A 16 7.18 -1.42 -1.52
N TYR A 17 7.68 -2.59 -1.92
CA TYR A 17 8.25 -2.78 -3.26
C TYR A 17 7.25 -2.47 -4.40
N GLN A 18 5.95 -2.61 -4.13
CA GLN A 18 4.90 -2.38 -5.12
C GLN A 18 4.42 -0.93 -5.17
N VAL A 19 4.59 -0.12 -4.11
CA VAL A 19 3.97 1.21 -4.01
C VAL A 19 4.95 2.35 -3.76
N GLU A 20 6.05 2.13 -3.03
CA GLU A 20 6.97 3.20 -2.60
C GLU A 20 7.84 3.72 -3.75
N GLY A 21 8.41 2.81 -4.53
CA GLY A 21 9.38 3.13 -5.58
C GLY A 21 10.81 3.26 -5.06
N GLY A 22 11.79 3.12 -5.96
CA GLY A 22 13.21 3.34 -5.66
C GLY A 22 13.89 2.26 -4.81
N ILE A 23 13.23 1.13 -4.54
CA ILE A 23 13.77 0.09 -3.66
C ILE A 23 14.76 -0.82 -4.40
N LYS A 24 15.90 -1.09 -3.75
CA LYS A 24 16.89 -2.10 -4.15
C LYS A 24 16.99 -3.20 -3.08
N ASN A 25 16.62 -4.41 -3.45
CA ASN A 25 16.60 -5.61 -2.61
C ASN A 25 16.69 -6.89 -3.49
N ASP A 26 16.52 -8.05 -2.85
CA ASP A 26 16.45 -9.38 -3.48
C ASP A 26 15.46 -9.45 -4.66
N TRP A 27 14.32 -8.75 -4.61
CA TRP A 27 13.38 -8.65 -5.73
C TRP A 27 13.98 -7.91 -6.94
N SER A 28 14.67 -6.80 -6.68
CA SER A 28 15.34 -6.03 -7.74
C SER A 28 16.52 -6.79 -8.37
N GLU A 29 17.16 -7.67 -7.60
CA GLU A 29 18.28 -8.50 -8.05
C GLU A 29 17.82 -9.76 -8.79
N ALA A 30 16.78 -10.42 -8.27
CA ALA A 30 16.19 -11.61 -8.88
C ALA A 30 15.49 -11.31 -10.21
N GLY A 31 14.98 -10.09 -10.36
CA GLY A 31 14.28 -9.65 -11.56
C GLY A 31 14.94 -8.46 -12.22
N LYS A 32 15.89 -8.66 -13.15
CA LYS A 32 16.32 -7.59 -14.09
C LYS A 32 15.14 -6.96 -14.86
N LYS A 33 13.96 -7.60 -14.86
CA LYS A 33 12.70 -7.16 -15.48
C LYS A 33 11.72 -6.47 -14.51
N TYR A 34 11.88 -6.62 -13.20
CA TYR A 34 10.90 -6.19 -12.19
C TYR A 34 11.50 -5.17 -11.22
N ASP A 35 12.11 -4.13 -11.79
CA ASP A 35 12.54 -2.96 -11.02
C ASP A 35 11.30 -2.24 -10.45
N ALA A 36 11.34 -1.86 -9.17
CA ALA A 36 10.26 -1.09 -8.54
C ALA A 36 10.00 0.24 -9.27
N GLY A 37 11.00 0.77 -9.97
CA GLY A 37 10.92 2.04 -10.67
C GLY A 37 10.44 3.13 -9.73
N LYS A 38 9.51 3.96 -10.21
CA LYS A 38 8.82 4.95 -9.38
C LYS A 38 7.61 4.38 -8.62
N ALA A 39 7.11 3.21 -9.01
CA ALA A 39 5.86 2.64 -8.49
C ALA A 39 4.72 3.68 -8.43
N CYS A 40 4.00 3.76 -7.32
CA CYS A 40 3.00 4.79 -7.03
C CYS A 40 3.60 6.04 -6.37
N ASP A 41 4.92 6.08 -6.14
CA ASP A 41 5.61 7.17 -5.43
C ASP A 41 5.10 7.36 -4.00
N HIS A 42 4.64 6.27 -3.36
CA HIS A 42 4.05 6.29 -2.02
C HIS A 42 5.03 6.85 -0.98
N TYR A 43 6.34 6.65 -1.17
CA TYR A 43 7.37 7.21 -0.29
C TYR A 43 7.26 8.74 -0.15
N ASN A 44 6.89 9.44 -1.23
CA ASN A 44 6.73 10.89 -1.23
C ASN A 44 5.27 11.35 -1.11
N ARG A 45 4.30 10.45 -1.30
CA ARG A 45 2.85 10.76 -1.39
C ARG A 45 2.01 10.11 -0.31
N PHE A 46 2.63 9.46 0.68
CA PHE A 46 1.92 8.68 1.69
C PHE A 46 0.81 9.46 2.40
N GLU A 47 1.00 10.75 2.68
CA GLU A 47 -0.05 11.59 3.28
C GLU A 47 -1.32 11.63 2.42
N GLN A 48 -1.16 11.84 1.11
CA GLN A 48 -2.27 11.85 0.14
C GLN A 48 -2.94 10.47 0.06
N ASP A 49 -2.15 9.41 0.10
CA ASP A 49 -2.64 8.03 0.04
C ASP A 49 -3.43 7.64 1.31
N PHE A 50 -2.97 8.07 2.49
CA PHE A 50 -3.71 7.88 3.74
C PHE A 50 -4.97 8.75 3.81
N ASP A 51 -4.93 9.98 3.29
CA ASP A 51 -6.12 10.83 3.17
C ASP A 51 -7.17 10.18 2.27
N LEU A 52 -6.77 9.57 1.15
CA LEU A 52 -7.65 8.79 0.28
C LEU A 52 -8.24 7.57 1.02
N ALA A 53 -7.41 6.81 1.76
CA ALA A 53 -7.90 5.68 2.54
C ALA A 53 -8.97 6.11 3.56
N LYS A 54 -8.74 7.22 4.26
CA LYS A 54 -9.70 7.81 5.20
C LYS A 54 -10.98 8.28 4.51
N ASN A 55 -10.87 8.98 3.37
CA ASN A 55 -12.01 9.46 2.58
C ASN A 55 -12.88 8.31 2.05
N MET A 56 -12.28 7.14 1.83
CA MET A 56 -12.98 5.90 1.45
C MET A 56 -13.53 5.10 2.64
N ASN A 57 -13.48 5.65 3.86
CA ASN A 57 -13.93 5.02 5.10
C ASN A 57 -13.16 3.75 5.50
N ASN A 58 -11.88 3.63 5.11
CA ASN A 58 -11.03 2.58 5.68
C ASN A 58 -10.80 2.86 7.18
N ASN A 59 -10.90 1.82 8.01
CA ASN A 59 -10.61 1.87 9.44
C ASN A 59 -9.41 1.00 9.84
N ALA A 60 -8.74 0.39 8.85
CA ALA A 60 -7.48 -0.31 8.98
C ALA A 60 -6.62 -0.09 7.73
N HIS A 61 -5.30 -0.12 7.90
CA HIS A 61 -4.36 -0.09 6.79
C HIS A 61 -3.15 -0.96 7.13
N ARG A 62 -2.81 -1.90 6.26
CA ARG A 62 -1.67 -2.80 6.43
C ARG A 62 -0.63 -2.52 5.36
N PHE A 63 0.60 -2.30 5.76
CA PHE A 63 1.73 -2.04 4.88
C PHE A 63 2.93 -2.87 5.34
N SER A 64 3.92 -3.06 4.48
CA SER A 64 5.14 -3.85 4.71
C SER A 64 6.30 -3.32 3.91
#